data_AF-K1EPX1-F1
#
_entry.id   AF-K1EPX1-F1
#
_cell.length_a   1.000
_cell.length_b   1.000
_cell.length_c   1.000
_cell.angle_alpha   90.00
_cell.angle_beta   90.00
_cell.angle_gamma   90.00
#
_symmetry.space_group_name_H-M   'P 1'
#
loop_
_entity.id
_entity.type
_entity.pdbx_description
1 polymer ?
#
loop_
_entity_poly.entity_id
_entity_poly.type
_entity_poly.pdbx_seq_one_letter_code
_entity_poly.pdbx_strand_id
1 'polypeptide(L)'
;MTRHTQRPDHTAELTKLRARLYSPELSPLEAGAMLTATELLRLHEDGAFEICTSPHSAAMVRLCLGAPFELVHVEGHDCCDCCGCA
;
A
#
# COMPACT_ATOMS: atom_id res chain seq x y z
N MET A 1 -0.64 29.31 -6.94
CA MET A 1 -0.37 27.90 -7.27
C MET A 1 -0.89 27.06 -6.12
N THR A 2 -2.08 26.49 -6.27
CA THR A 2 -2.73 25.62 -5.28
C THR A 2 -1.95 24.32 -5.19
N ARG A 3 -1.17 24.15 -4.12
CA ARG A 3 -0.43 22.92 -3.81
C ARG A 3 -1.45 21.81 -3.57
N HIS A 4 -1.48 20.82 -4.46
CA HIS A 4 -2.27 19.61 -4.26
C HIS A 4 -1.57 18.76 -3.19
N THR A 5 -1.92 18.97 -1.92
CA THR A 5 -1.70 18.01 -0.83
C THR A 5 -2.63 16.82 -1.03
N GLN A 6 -2.48 16.09 -2.13
CA GLN A 6 -3.35 14.96 -2.44
C GLN A 6 -2.83 13.76 -1.64
N ARG A 7 -3.60 13.36 -0.62
CA ARG A 7 -3.36 12.11 0.10
C ARG A 7 -3.28 10.96 -0.92
N PRO A 8 -2.43 9.95 -0.68
CA PRO A 8 -2.40 8.75 -1.53
C PRO A 8 -3.82 8.19 -1.66
N ASP A 9 -4.24 7.87 -2.89
CA ASP A 9 -5.50 7.17 -3.16
C ASP A 9 -5.15 5.74 -3.59
N HIS A 10 -5.49 4.78 -2.73
CA HIS A 10 -5.29 3.36 -2.93
C HIS A 10 -6.60 2.62 -3.19
N THR A 11 -7.64 3.32 -3.65
CA THR A 11 -8.96 2.72 -3.94
C THR A 11 -8.85 1.53 -4.89
N ALA A 12 -7.99 1.61 -5.91
CA ALA A 12 -7.80 0.54 -6.88
C ALA A 12 -7.15 -0.70 -6.24
N GLU A 13 -6.09 -0.50 -5.45
CA GLU A 13 -5.36 -1.54 -4.73
C GLU A 13 -6.25 -2.22 -3.69
N LEU A 14 -6.96 -1.42 -2.88
CA LEU A 14 -7.92 -1.91 -1.88
C LEU A 14 -9.05 -2.73 -2.53
N THR A 15 -9.52 -2.32 -3.71
CA THR A 15 -10.55 -3.06 -4.44
C THR A 15 -10.03 -4.42 -4.92
N LYS A 16 -8.79 -4.49 -5.44
CA LYS A 16 -8.16 -5.75 -5.84
C LYS A 16 -8.01 -6.71 -4.66
N LEU A 17 -7.51 -6.21 -3.52
CA LEU A 17 -7.33 -7.03 -2.31
C LEU A 17 -8.68 -7.57 -1.79
N ARG A 18 -9.71 -6.71 -1.73
CA ARG A 18 -11.07 -7.13 -1.33
C ARG A 18 -11.64 -8.18 -2.26
N ALA A 19 -11.50 -8.02 -3.58
CA ALA A 19 -11.98 -9.02 -4.53
C ALA A 19 -11.32 -10.38 -4.31
N ARG A 20 -10.00 -10.39 -4.02
CA ARG A 20 -9.27 -11.63 -3.79
C ARG A 20 -9.64 -12.31 -2.46
N LEU A 21 -10.00 -11.55 -1.42
CA LEU A 21 -10.50 -12.08 -0.15
C LEU A 21 -11.79 -12.90 -0.29
N TYR A 22 -12.58 -12.70 -1.36
CA TYR A 22 -13.77 -13.51 -1.65
C TYR A 22 -13.48 -14.79 -2.44
N SER A 23 -12.22 -15.07 -2.76
CA SER A 23 -11.82 -16.27 -3.50
C SER A 23 -11.98 -17.53 -2.62
N PRO A 24 -12.72 -18.56 -3.07
CA PRO A 24 -12.92 -19.79 -2.29
C PRO A 24 -11.63 -20.62 -2.14
N GLU A 25 -10.63 -20.38 -2.99
CA GLU A 25 -9.33 -21.07 -2.96
C GLU A 25 -8.30 -20.40 -2.04
N LEU A 26 -8.66 -19.30 -1.36
CA LEU A 26 -7.72 -18.54 -0.55
C LEU A 26 -7.42 -19.27 0.76
N SER A 27 -6.14 -19.56 1.01
CA SER A 27 -5.74 -20.15 2.29
C SER A 27 -5.87 -19.14 3.44
N PRO A 28 -6.02 -19.61 4.69
CA PRO A 28 -6.06 -18.71 5.86
C PRO A 28 -4.83 -17.81 5.98
N LEU A 29 -3.66 -18.30 5.59
CA LEU A 29 -2.41 -17.54 5.62
C LEU A 29 -2.43 -16.39 4.60
N GLU A 30 -2.85 -16.67 3.37
CA GLU A 30 -2.98 -15.65 2.33
C GLU A 30 -4.06 -14.62 2.70
N ALA A 31 -5.17 -15.05 3.30
CA ALA A 31 -6.19 -14.15 3.82
C ALA A 31 -5.63 -13.20 4.89
N GLY A 32 -4.82 -13.72 5.83
CA GLY A 32 -4.15 -12.90 6.84
C GLY A 32 -3.16 -11.88 6.23
N ALA A 33 -2.40 -12.30 5.22
CA ALA A 33 -1.50 -11.41 4.49
C ALA A 33 -2.27 -10.29 3.76
N MET A 34 -3.38 -10.61 3.09
CA MET A 34 -4.23 -9.63 2.38
C MET A 34 -4.90 -8.64 3.32
N LEU A 35 -5.34 -9.09 4.50
CA LEU A 35 -5.87 -8.19 5.53
C LEU A 35 -4.78 -7.24 6.05
N THR A 36 -3.57 -7.76 6.26
CA THR A 36 -2.41 -6.93 6.66
C THR A 36 -2.09 -5.89 5.59
N ALA A 37 -2.03 -6.28 4.31
CA ALA A 37 -1.80 -5.34 3.21
C ALA A 37 -2.92 -4.30 3.09
N THR A 38 -4.18 -4.69 3.32
CA THR A 38 -5.33 -3.76 3.34
C THR A 38 -5.17 -2.71 4.44
N GLU A 39 -4.75 -3.11 5.64
CA GLU A 39 -4.57 -2.20 6.75
C GLU A 39 -3.38 -1.25 6.52
N LEU A 40 -2.26 -1.75 5.99
CA LEU A 40 -1.11 -0.92 5.63
C LEU A 40 -1.49 0.19 4.65
N LEU A 41 -2.27 -0.14 3.61
CA LEU A 41 -2.75 0.83 2.63
C LEU A 41 -3.67 1.87 3.29
N ARG A 42 -4.62 1.47 4.14
CA ARG A 42 -5.51 2.40 4.84
C ARG A 42 -4.77 3.35 5.76
N LEU A 43 -3.84 2.83 6.57
CA LEU A 43 -3.01 3.65 7.45
C LEU A 43 -2.18 4.65 6.64
N HIS A 44 -1.79 4.29 5.42
CA HIS A 44 -1.07 5.18 4.52
C HIS A 44 -1.97 6.26 3.89
N GLU A 45 -3.16 5.92 3.43
CA GLU A 45 -4.17 6.90 2.97
C GLU A 45 -4.53 7.91 4.08
N ASP A 46 -4.60 7.44 5.33
CA ASP A 46 -4.90 8.27 6.49
C ASP A 46 -3.70 9.10 6.99
N GLY A 47 -2.49 8.84 6.47
CA GLY A 47 -1.24 9.49 6.91
C GLY A 47 -0.75 9.04 8.29
N ALA A 48 -1.28 7.93 8.81
CA ALA A 48 -0.88 7.35 10.10
C ALA A 48 0.37 6.44 9.98
N PHE A 49 0.68 5.99 8.78
CA PHE A 49 1.84 5.14 8.50
C PHE A 49 2.42 5.40 7.11
N GLU A 50 3.73 5.46 7.00
CA GLU A 50 4.44 5.63 5.73
C GLU A 50 4.99 4.28 5.27
N ILE A 51 4.35 3.64 4.29
CA ILE A 51 4.71 2.28 3.82
C ILE A 51 6.17 2.21 3.35
N CYS A 52 6.66 3.29 2.77
CA CYS A 52 8.03 3.44 2.30
C CYS A 52 9.08 3.34 3.44
N THR A 53 8.73 3.68 4.68
CA THR A 53 9.69 3.61 5.81
C THR A 53 10.04 2.17 6.23
N SER A 54 9.31 1.17 5.73
CA SER A 54 9.52 -0.24 6.01
C SER A 54 9.56 -1.06 4.71
N PRO A 55 10.74 -1.55 4.29
CA PRO A 55 10.86 -2.41 3.11
C PRO A 55 9.96 -3.66 3.18
N HIS A 56 9.73 -4.19 4.38
CA HIS A 56 8.86 -5.33 4.60
C HIS A 56 7.38 -5.00 4.38
N SER A 57 6.94 -3.81 4.77
CA SER A 57 5.57 -3.35 4.53
C SER A 57 5.32 -3.15 3.03
N ALA A 58 6.25 -2.50 2.33
CA ALA A 58 6.19 -2.35 0.88
C ALA A 58 6.20 -3.71 0.16
N ALA A 59 7.05 -4.65 0.59
CA ALA A 59 7.10 -6.00 0.05
C ALA A 59 5.79 -6.78 0.27
N MET A 60 5.19 -6.67 1.46
CA MET A 60 3.90 -7.31 1.78
C MET A 60 2.79 -6.83 0.85
N VAL A 61 2.68 -5.50 0.65
CA VAL A 61 1.68 -4.91 -0.24
C VAL A 61 1.89 -5.38 -1.68
N ARG A 62 3.12 -5.32 -2.20
CA ARG A 62 3.47 -5.80 -3.54
C ARG A 62 3.11 -7.27 -3.75
N LEU A 63 3.44 -8.12 -2.77
CA LEU A 63 3.16 -9.54 -2.82
C LEU A 63 1.66 -9.82 -2.86
N CYS A 64 0.87 -9.13 -2.02
CA CYS A 64 -0.58 -9.34 -1.97
C CYS A 64 -1.31 -8.79 -3.20
N LEU A 65 -0.80 -7.73 -3.82
CA LEU A 65 -1.36 -7.17 -5.05
C LEU A 65 -1.04 -8.01 -6.29
N GLY A 66 0.02 -8.81 -6.26
CA GLY A 66 0.48 -9.58 -7.41
C GLY A 66 0.90 -8.72 -8.61
N ALA A 67 1.15 -7.43 -8.39
CA ALA A 67 1.46 -6.43 -9.41
C ALA A 67 2.46 -5.40 -8.86
N PRO A 68 3.17 -4.66 -9.73
CA PRO A 68 3.94 -3.51 -9.31
C PRO A 68 3.06 -2.53 -8.50
N PHE A 69 3.61 -2.04 -7.40
CA PHE A 69 2.97 -1.05 -6.54
C PHE A 69 3.91 0.16 -6.45
N GLU A 70 3.45 1.28 -6.99
CA GLU A 70 4.13 2.58 -6.90
C GLU A 70 3.84 3.19 -5.53
N LEU A 71 4.91 3.46 -4.78
CA LEU A 71 4.82 4.13 -3.49
C LEU A 71 4.68 5.63 -3.76
N VAL A 72 3.55 6.21 -3.38
CA VAL A 72 3.30 7.66 -3.53
C VAL A 72 3.57 8.32 -2.19
N HIS A 73 4.48 9.29 -2.17
CA HIS A 73 4.77 10.07 -0.97
C HIS A 73 3.84 11.27 -0.83
N VAL A 74 3.54 11.63 0.43
CA VAL A 74 3.00 12.95 0.75
C VAL A 74 4.13 13.97 0.64
N GLU A 75 3.97 15.01 -0.19
CA GLU A 75 4.95 16.09 -0.35
C GLU A 75 5.29 16.73 1.02
N GLY A 76 6.56 16.66 1.43
CA GLY A 76 7.06 17.20 2.70
C GLY A 76 7.77 16.20 3.61
N HIS A 77 7.80 14.92 3.26
CA HIS A 77 8.67 13.92 3.88
C HIS A 77 9.94 13.72 3.04
N ASP A 78 11.12 13.75 3.68
CA ASP A 78 12.38 13.43 3.01
C ASP A 78 12.25 12.03 2.40
N CYS A 79 12.37 11.95 1.07
CA CYS A 79 12.24 10.71 0.33
C CYS A 79 13.27 9.71 0.85
N CYS A 80 12.82 8.52 1.25
CA CYS A 80 13.69 7.42 1.62
C CYS A 80 14.07 6.60 0.37
N ASP A 81 15.29 6.03 0.36
CA ASP A 81 15.92 5.32 -0.77
C ASP A 81 15.08 4.19 -1.40
N CYS A 82 13.98 3.79 -0.77
CA CYS A 82 13.11 2.70 -1.21
C CYS A 82 12.17 3.03 -2.39
N CYS A 83 12.02 4.31 -2.74
CA CYS A 83 11.09 4.74 -3.80
C CYS A 83 11.76 5.00 -5.16
N GLY A 84 13.08 4.81 -5.25
CA GLY A 84 13.81 4.98 -6.51
C GLY A 84 13.86 6.43 -7.02
N CYS A 85 13.52 7.40 -6.17
CA CYS A 85 13.66 8.83 -6.44
C CYS A 85 15.15 9.21 -6.32
N ALA A 86 15.90 8.99 -7.41
CA ALA A 86 17.22 9.59 -7.63
C ALA A 86 17.06 10.87 -8.45
#